data_AF-A0A527GHW7-F1
#
_entry.id   AF-A0A527GHW7-F1
#
_cell.length_a   1.000
_cell.length_b   1.000
_cell.length_c   1.000
_cell.angle_alpha   90.00
_cell.angle_beta   90.00
_cell.angle_gamma   90.00
#
_symmetry.space_group_name_H-M   'P 1'
#
loop_
_entity.id
_entity.type
_entity.pdbx_description
1 polymer ?
#
loop_
_entity_poly.entity_id
_entity_poly.type
_entity_poly.pdbx_seq_one_letter_code
_entity_poly.pdbx_strand_id
1 'polypeptide(L)'
;DNVSFSYPARPDRAAVHGLSFQVMPGETVAIVGPSGAGKSTVFSLILRFYDPETGKILIDGVDVREADPVSVRQRIAIVPQDVTI
;
A
#
# COMPACT_ATOMS: atom_id res chain seq x y z
N ASP A 1 -9.62 3.71 -0.82
CA ASP A 1 -10.65 4.17 -1.78
C ASP A 1 -10.07 4.56 -3.12
N ASN A 2 -10.39 3.78 -4.16
CA ASN A 2 -10.08 4.00 -5.57
C ASN A 2 -8.61 4.38 -5.83
N VAL A 3 -7.69 3.59 -5.26
CA VAL A 3 -6.26 3.85 -5.35
C VAL A 3 -5.72 3.42 -6.72
N SER A 4 -5.07 4.35 -7.42
CA SER A 4 -4.25 4.05 -8.60
C SER A 4 -2.82 4.54 -8.41
N PHE A 5 -1.87 3.80 -8.97
CA PHE A 5 -0.44 4.12 -8.85
C PHE A 5 0.38 3.45 -9.95
N SER A 6 1.34 4.19 -10.52
CA SER A 6 2.40 3.70 -11.39
C SER A 6 3.76 4.01 -10.78
N TYR A 7 4.73 3.11 -10.92
CA TYR A 7 6.10 3.39 -10.46
C TYR A 7 6.74 4.47 -11.35
N PRO A 8 7.52 5.42 -10.80
CA PRO A 8 8.19 6.45 -11.61
C PRO A 8 9.08 5.91 -12.72
N ALA A 9 9.66 4.72 -12.52
CA ALA A 9 10.48 4.05 -13.52
C ALA A 9 9.68 3.49 -14.72
N ARG A 10 8.35 3.36 -14.59
CA ARG A 10 7.43 2.82 -15.61
C ARG A 10 6.06 3.53 -15.50
N PRO A 11 5.99 4.82 -15.81
CA PRO A 11 4.78 5.64 -15.60
C PRO A 11 3.62 5.26 -16.54
N ASP A 12 3.91 4.58 -17.64
CA ASP A 12 2.96 4.08 -18.63
C ASP A 12 2.25 2.78 -18.19
N ARG A 13 2.67 2.19 -17.07
CA ARG A 13 2.13 0.92 -16.57
C ARG A 13 1.70 1.03 -15.11
N ALA A 14 0.38 1.14 -14.93
CA ALA A 14 -0.23 1.09 -13.61
C ALA A 14 0.11 -0.23 -12.90
N ALA A 15 0.65 -0.11 -11.69
CA ALA A 15 0.90 -1.24 -10.80
C ALA A 15 -0.36 -1.62 -10.00
N VAL A 16 -1.22 -0.62 -9.71
CA VAL A 16 -2.53 -0.78 -9.10
C VAL A 16 -3.49 0.20 -9.79
N HIS A 17 -4.74 -0.22 -10.05
CA HIS A 17 -5.74 0.58 -10.75
C HIS A 17 -7.10 0.51 -10.05
N GLY A 18 -7.55 1.62 -9.46
CA GLY A 18 -8.87 1.74 -8.83
C GLY A 18 -9.11 0.78 -7.66
N LEU A 19 -8.06 0.43 -6.91
CA LEU A 19 -8.15 -0.55 -5.83
C LEU A 19 -8.88 0.01 -4.60
N SER A 20 -9.87 -0.74 -4.13
CA SER A 20 -10.64 -0.46 -2.92
C SER A 20 -10.81 -1.73 -2.11
N PHE A 21 -10.40 -1.69 -0.85
CA PHE A 21 -10.71 -2.70 0.16
C PHE A 21 -10.63 -2.06 1.54
N GLN A 22 -11.20 -2.72 2.53
CA GLN A 22 -11.17 -2.32 3.94
C GLN A 22 -10.70 -3.53 4.76
N VAL A 23 -9.95 -3.24 5.82
CA VAL A 23 -9.54 -4.23 6.82
C VAL A 23 -10.00 -3.73 8.18
N MET A 24 -10.82 -4.53 8.85
CA MET A 24 -11.35 -4.19 10.17
C MET A 24 -10.36 -4.58 11.29
N PRO A 25 -10.42 -3.93 12.47
CA PRO A 25 -9.61 -4.33 13.60
C PRO A 25 -9.79 -5.82 13.95
N GLY A 26 -8.69 -6.56 14.04
CA GLY A 26 -8.69 -8.01 14.31
C GLY A 26 -8.98 -8.90 13.09
N GLU A 27 -9.20 -8.32 11.92
CA GLU A 27 -9.43 -9.06 10.68
C GLU A 27 -8.11 -9.50 10.03
N THR A 28 -8.10 -10.71 9.49
CA THR A 28 -7.01 -11.21 8.64
C THR A 28 -7.46 -11.21 7.18
N VAL A 29 -6.81 -10.41 6.35
CA VAL A 29 -7.09 -10.31 4.91
C VAL A 29 -5.93 -10.87 4.10
N ALA A 30 -6.25 -11.70 3.11
CA ALA A 30 -5.28 -12.24 2.16
C ALA A 30 -5.38 -11.54 0.80
N ILE A 31 -4.26 -11.04 0.28
CA ILE A 31 -4.17 -10.48 -1.07
C ILE A 31 -3.58 -11.55 -1.99
N VAL A 32 -4.40 -12.08 -2.90
CA VAL A 32 -4.01 -13.15 -3.84
C VAL A 32 -4.01 -12.64 -5.28
N GLY A 33 -3.13 -13.21 -6.11
CA GLY A 33 -3.02 -12.86 -7.52
C GLY A 33 -1.70 -13.34 -8.12
N PRO A 34 -1.58 -13.35 -9.46
CA PRO A 34 -0.39 -13.83 -10.14
C PRO A 34 0.86 -12.99 -9.81
N SER A 35 2.04 -13.49 -10.15
CA SER A 35 3.27 -12.71 -10.05
C SER A 35 3.14 -11.42 -10.88
N GLY A 36 3.60 -10.30 -10.32
CA GLY A 36 3.47 -8.99 -10.96
C GLY A 36 2.09 -8.32 -10.88
N ALA A 37 1.10 -8.91 -10.20
CA ALA A 37 -0.25 -8.33 -10.04
C ALA A 37 -0.35 -7.11 -9.10
N GLY A 38 0.78 -6.55 -8.63
CA GLY A 38 0.79 -5.38 -7.75
C GLY A 38 0.66 -5.66 -6.25
N LYS A 39 0.72 -6.93 -5.79
CA LYS A 39 0.61 -7.29 -4.36
C LYS A 39 1.63 -6.55 -3.48
N SER A 40 2.91 -6.62 -3.84
CA SER A 40 3.99 -5.91 -3.12
C SER A 40 3.85 -4.39 -3.21
N THR A 41 3.23 -3.88 -4.28
CA THR A 41 2.91 -2.46 -4.44
C THR A 41 1.90 -2.01 -3.38
N VAL A 42 0.88 -2.81 -3.08
CA VAL A 42 -0.09 -2.50 -2.00
C VAL A 42 0.64 -2.26 -0.68
N PHE A 43 1.56 -3.16 -0.29
CA PHE A 43 2.35 -2.97 0.92
C PHE A 43 3.25 -1.73 0.86
N SER A 44 3.85 -1.44 -0.29
CA SER A 44 4.68 -0.24 -0.49
C SER A 44 3.89 1.06 -0.30
N LEU A 45 2.63 1.08 -0.71
CA LEU A 45 1.73 2.22 -0.55
C LEU A 45 1.22 2.35 0.90
N ILE A 46 0.86 1.23 1.55
CA ILE A 46 0.45 1.23 2.98
C ILE A 46 1.59 1.75 3.88
N LEU A 47 2.84 1.33 3.62
CA LEU A 47 4.03 1.80 4.33
C LEU A 47 4.49 3.21 3.91
N ARG A 48 3.76 3.83 2.98
CA ARG A 48 4.06 5.14 2.41
C ARG A 48 5.52 5.26 1.96
N PHE A 49 6.01 4.25 1.23
CA PHE A 49 7.23 4.40 0.42
C PHE A 49 6.95 5.16 -0.87
N TYR A 50 5.69 5.12 -1.31
CA TYR A 50 5.15 5.93 -2.40
C TYR A 50 3.78 6.45 -1.98
N ASP A 51 3.43 7.64 -2.47
CA ASP A 51 2.06 8.15 -2.37
C ASP A 51 1.26 7.71 -3.61
N PRO A 52 -0.05 7.42 -3.45
CA PRO A 52 -0.89 7.07 -4.59
C PRO A 52 -1.12 8.28 -5.51
N GLU A 53 -1.24 8.04 -6.82
CA GLU A 53 -1.53 9.08 -7.82
C GLU A 53 -2.98 9.58 -7.69
N THR A 54 -3.90 8.65 -7.43
CA THR A 54 -5.31 8.94 -7.17
C THR A 54 -5.84 8.11 -6.01
N GLY A 55 -6.96 8.55 -5.44
CA GLY A 55 -7.60 7.87 -4.31
C GLY A 55 -6.94 8.19 -2.96
N LYS A 56 -7.27 7.36 -1.96
CA LYS A 56 -6.83 7.52 -0.57
C LYS A 56 -6.56 6.18 0.09
N ILE A 57 -5.55 6.16 0.96
CA ILE A 57 -5.26 5.07 1.90
C ILE A 57 -5.44 5.66 3.30
N LEU A 58 -6.31 5.04 4.09
CA LEU A 58 -6.66 5.51 5.42
C LEU A 58 -6.18 4.50 6.46
N ILE A 59 -5.56 4.99 7.54
CA ILE A 59 -5.27 4.22 8.75
C ILE A 59 -5.98 4.94 9.90
N ASP A 60 -6.87 4.22 10.60
CA ASP A 60 -7.73 4.78 11.66
C ASP A 60 -8.52 6.03 11.20
N GLY A 61 -8.92 6.07 9.93
CA GLY A 61 -9.65 7.18 9.33
C GLY A 61 -8.81 8.38 8.88
N VAL A 62 -7.49 8.36 9.12
CA VAL A 62 -6.57 9.42 8.71
C VAL A 62 -5.89 9.04 7.38
N ASP A 63 -5.89 9.94 6.41
CA ASP A 63 -5.14 9.72 5.16
C ASP A 63 -3.64 9.66 5.48
N VAL A 64 -2.97 8.59 5.04
CA VAL A 64 -1.54 8.38 5.32
C VAL A 64 -0.67 9.54 4.82
N ARG A 65 -1.14 10.33 3.86
CA ARG A 65 -0.46 11.53 3.34
C ARG A 65 -0.42 12.70 4.34
N GLU A 66 -1.37 12.75 5.27
CA GLU A 66 -1.48 13.78 6.30
C GLU A 66 -0.62 13.47 7.54
N ALA A 67 -0.18 12.22 7.69
CA ALA A 67 0.67 11.78 8.79
C ALA A 67 2.17 11.98 8.49
N ASP A 68 3.03 11.88 9.49
CA ASP A 68 4.46 11.68 9.28
C ASP A 68 4.75 10.21 8.87
N PRO A 69 5.51 9.94 7.79
CA PRO A 69 5.79 8.57 7.36
C PRO A 69 6.47 7.69 8.41
N VAL A 70 7.31 8.26 9.29
CA VAL A 70 7.94 7.49 10.38
C VAL A 70 6.88 7.02 11.36
N SER A 71 5.96 7.91 11.74
CA SER A 71 4.84 7.62 12.63
C SER A 71 3.88 6.55 12.07
N VAL A 72 3.65 6.53 10.76
CA VAL A 72 2.86 5.47 10.09
C VAL A 72 3.56 4.12 10.24
N ARG A 73 4.86 4.05 9.93
CA ARG A 73 5.64 2.80 9.94
C ARG A 73 5.84 2.25 11.35
N GLN A 74 5.90 3.10 12.37
CA GLN A 74 5.98 2.66 13.78
C GLN A 74 4.74 1.88 14.24
N ARG A 75 3.60 1.99 13.54
CA ARG A 75 2.36 1.27 13.84
C ARG A 75 2.21 -0.03 13.05
N ILE A 76 3.15 -0.35 12.16
CA ILE A 76 3.05 -1.48 11.22
C ILE A 76 4.27 -2.38 11.40
N ALA A 77 4.02 -3.65 11.71
CA ALA A 77 5.03 -4.69 11.61
C ALA A 77 5.03 -5.28 10.18
N ILE A 78 6.23 -5.48 9.61
CA ILE A 78 6.40 -6.15 8.32
C ILE A 78 7.30 -7.37 8.49
N VAL A 79 6.92 -8.46 7.83
CA VAL A 79 7.77 -9.63 7.62
C VAL A 79 8.05 -9.69 6.12
N PRO A 80 9.26 -9.28 5.66
CA PRO A 80 9.58 -9.27 4.25
C PRO A 80 9.74 -10.70 3.70
N GLN A 81 9.47 -10.87 2.41
CA GLN A 81 9.65 -12.15 1.71
C GLN A 81 11.12 -12.58 1.71
N ASP A 82 12.02 -11.66 1.40
CA ASP A 82 13.47 -11.86 1.48
C ASP A 82 14.03 -11.00 2.61
N VAL A 83 14.57 -11.65 3.64
CA VAL A 83 15.20 -10.97 4.78
C VAL A 83 16.64 -10.65 4.38
N THR A 84 16.97 -9.38 4.19
CA THR A 84 18.37 -8.94 4.10
C THR A 84 18.82 -8.54 5.50
N ILE A 85 19.78 -9.28 6.07
CA ILE A 85 20.36 -9.07 7.40
C ILE A 85 21.57 -8.14 7.29
#